data_AF-A0A2V5T6L9-F1
#
_entry.id   AF-A0A2V5T6L9-F1
#
_cell.length_a   1.000
_cell.length_b   1.000
_cell.length_c   1.000
_cell.angle_alpha   90.00
_cell.angle_beta   90.00
_cell.angle_gamma   90.00
#
_symmetry.space_group_name_H-M   'P 1'
#
loop_
_entity.id
_entity.type
_entity.pdbx_description
1 polymer ?
#
loop_
_entity_poly.entity_id
_entity_poly.type
_entity_poly.pdbx_seq_one_letter_code
_entity_poly.pdbx_strand_id
1 'polypeptide(L)'
;MKRMLLVAAFLIGSMSATFAATHHVLVSDFQFTPSAINAVVGDVIVWRWQNGMHTTTSTSVPTGARPWDAPMNSTSPRFRYRLRVAGTYQYHCSIHPIMQGTITVSAQGL
;
A
#
# COMPACT_ATOMS: atom_id res chain seq x y z
N MET A 1 -14.80 -51.98 33.17
CA MET A 1 -13.97 -51.51 32.03
C MET A 1 -14.86 -50.98 30.90
N LYS A 2 -15.10 -49.67 30.83
CA LYS A 2 -15.56 -49.02 29.59
C LYS A 2 -15.18 -47.53 29.68
N ARG A 3 -14.32 -47.11 28.76
CA ARG A 3 -13.68 -45.78 28.70
C ARG A 3 -14.71 -44.79 28.15
N MET A 4 -15.07 -43.77 28.92
CA MET A 4 -15.78 -42.60 28.38
C MET A 4 -14.74 -41.67 27.73
N LEU A 5 -14.88 -41.47 26.42
CA LEU A 5 -14.03 -40.55 25.66
C LEU A 5 -14.37 -39.09 26.02
N LEU A 6 -13.33 -38.31 26.32
CA LEU A 6 -13.37 -36.85 26.37
C LEU A 6 -13.56 -36.30 24.95
N VAL A 7 -14.64 -35.56 24.71
CA VAL A 7 -14.80 -34.74 23.51
C VAL A 7 -14.04 -33.44 23.76
N ALA A 8 -12.83 -33.33 23.21
CA ALA A 8 -12.12 -32.05 23.13
C ALA A 8 -12.76 -31.22 22.01
N ALA A 9 -13.49 -30.17 22.38
CA ALA A 9 -13.98 -29.17 21.43
C ALA A 9 -12.79 -28.38 20.89
N PHE A 10 -12.31 -28.76 19.71
CA PHE A 10 -11.28 -28.02 18.99
C PHE A 10 -11.96 -26.81 18.32
N LEU A 11 -11.95 -25.67 19.02
CA LEU A 11 -12.25 -24.36 18.44
C LEU A 11 -11.17 -24.06 17.40
N ILE A 12 -11.41 -24.45 16.15
CA ILE A 12 -10.62 -23.98 15.00
C ILE A 12 -10.96 -22.51 14.84
N GLY A 13 -10.22 -21.65 15.53
CA GLY A 13 -10.17 -20.23 15.20
C GLY A 13 -9.63 -20.14 13.78
N SER A 14 -10.50 -19.84 12.82
CA SER A 14 -10.11 -19.56 11.45
C SER A 14 -9.28 -18.27 11.46
N MET A 15 -7.97 -18.42 11.54
CA MET A 15 -7.04 -17.32 11.29
C MET A 15 -7.12 -17.01 9.80
N SER A 16 -7.91 -16.00 9.46
CA SER A 16 -7.89 -15.41 8.14
C SER A 16 -6.52 -14.77 7.93
N ALA A 17 -5.60 -15.51 7.30
CA ALA A 17 -4.38 -14.92 6.77
C ALA A 17 -4.80 -13.90 5.70
N THR A 18 -4.86 -12.63 6.07
CA THR A 18 -5.09 -11.57 5.10
C THR A 18 -3.86 -11.49 4.20
N PHE A 19 -4.04 -11.86 2.93
CA PHE A 19 -2.98 -11.68 1.95
C PHE A 19 -2.78 -10.18 1.74
N ALA A 20 -1.51 -9.73 1.71
CA ALA A 20 -1.16 -8.35 1.39
C ALA A 20 -1.85 -7.90 0.10
N ALA A 21 -2.74 -6.92 0.20
CA ALA A 21 -3.47 -6.39 -0.94
C ALA A 21 -2.54 -5.56 -1.84
N THR A 22 -2.91 -5.46 -3.11
CA THR A 22 -2.23 -4.56 -4.06
C THR A 22 -3.18 -3.44 -4.45
N HIS A 23 -2.78 -2.20 -4.16
CA HIS A 23 -3.51 -0.99 -4.54
C HIS A 23 -2.88 -0.39 -5.79
N HIS A 24 -3.71 -0.01 -6.76
CA HIS A 24 -3.25 0.59 -8.01
C HIS A 24 -3.51 2.09 -8.03
N VAL A 25 -2.49 2.87 -8.37
CA VAL A 25 -2.58 4.31 -8.62
C VAL A 25 -2.27 4.55 -10.09
N LEU A 26 -3.21 5.12 -10.83
CA LEU A 26 -2.96 5.64 -12.17
C LEU A 26 -2.27 6.99 -12.07
N VAL A 27 -1.24 7.17 -12.90
CA VAL A 27 -0.49 8.41 -13.07
C VAL A 27 -0.76 8.92 -14.48
N SER A 28 -1.65 9.90 -14.57
CA SER A 28 -2.07 10.51 -15.83
C SER A 28 -2.42 11.97 -15.63
N ASP A 29 -2.41 12.71 -16.73
CA ASP A 29 -2.80 14.11 -16.83
C ASP A 29 -2.08 14.95 -15.78
N PHE A 30 -2.77 15.52 -14.81
CA PHE A 30 -2.16 16.20 -13.68
C PHE A 30 -2.69 15.65 -12.35
N GLN A 31 -2.87 14.32 -12.24
CA GLN A 31 -3.41 13.69 -11.04
C GLN A 31 -2.90 12.26 -10.76
N PHE A 32 -3.00 11.87 -9.48
CA PHE A 32 -2.92 10.48 -9.03
C PHE A 32 -4.34 9.95 -8.82
N THR A 33 -4.68 8.78 -9.37
CA THR A 33 -6.02 8.20 -9.25
C THR A 33 -5.98 6.77 -8.71
N PRO A 34 -6.53 6.49 -7.51
CA PRO A 34 -7.03 7.46 -6.54
C PRO A 34 -5.89 8.30 -5.93
N SER A 35 -6.20 9.50 -5.47
CA SER A 35 -5.24 10.36 -4.76
C SER A 35 -5.10 9.98 -3.28
N ALA A 36 -6.10 9.33 -2.70
CA ALA A 36 -6.09 8.84 -1.32
C ALA A 36 -6.33 7.33 -1.27
N ILE A 37 -5.49 6.62 -0.50
CA ILE A 37 -5.60 5.17 -0.29
C ILE A 37 -5.61 4.88 1.20
N ASN A 38 -6.51 4.00 1.63
CA ASN A 38 -6.45 3.35 2.93
C ASN A 38 -5.91 1.93 2.74
N ALA A 39 -4.88 1.57 3.49
CA ALA A 39 -4.19 0.30 3.38
C ALA A 39 -3.83 -0.24 4.76
N VAL A 40 -3.36 -1.49 4.81
CA VAL A 40 -2.81 -2.10 6.02
C VAL A 40 -1.33 -2.42 5.84
N VAL A 41 -0.59 -2.51 6.95
CA VAL A 41 0.80 -2.98 6.91
C VAL A 41 0.87 -4.32 6.17
N GLY A 42 1.82 -4.44 5.25
CA GLY A 42 2.00 -5.60 4.37
C GLY A 42 1.59 -5.33 2.93
N ASP A 43 0.61 -4.46 2.70
CA ASP A 43 0.08 -4.09 1.38
C ASP A 43 1.16 -3.49 0.45
N VAL A 44 0.87 -3.46 -0.84
CA VAL A 44 1.73 -2.89 -1.88
C VAL A 44 0.97 -1.84 -2.67
N ILE A 45 1.56 -0.66 -2.83
CA ILE A 45 1.09 0.36 -3.79
C ILE A 45 1.82 0.18 -5.10
N VAL A 46 1.09 0.21 -6.21
CA VAL A 46 1.64 0.14 -7.56
C VAL A 46 1.14 1.33 -8.36
N TRP A 47 2.05 2.27 -8.62
CA TRP A 47 1.80 3.36 -9.57
C TRP A 47 1.98 2.83 -10.99
N ARG A 48 1.05 3.19 -11.87
CA ARG A 48 1.04 2.84 -13.29
C ARG A 48 0.93 4.12 -14.11
N TRP A 49 1.94 4.39 -14.91
CA TRP A 49 1.93 5.49 -15.86
C TRP A 49 0.96 5.20 -16.98
N GLN A 50 0.24 6.24 -17.41
CA GLN A 50 -0.65 6.19 -18.57
C GLN A 50 -0.29 7.24 -19.63
N ASN A 51 0.02 8.48 -19.22
CA ASN A 51 0.42 9.54 -20.14
C ASN A 51 1.29 10.61 -19.43
N GLY A 52 1.83 11.55 -20.19
CA GLY A 52 2.64 12.66 -19.66
C GLY A 52 4.01 12.25 -19.14
N MET A 53 4.66 13.15 -18.39
CA MET A 53 5.93 12.90 -17.73
C MET A 53 5.79 13.29 -16.26
N HIS A 54 5.88 12.30 -15.38
CA HIS A 54 5.59 12.47 -13.96
C HIS A 54 6.67 11.83 -13.10
N THR A 55 6.55 12.04 -11.79
CA THR A 55 7.20 11.23 -10.77
C THR A 55 6.18 10.79 -9.73
N THR A 56 6.56 9.83 -8.91
CA THR A 56 6.00 9.63 -7.58
C THR A 56 7.13 9.79 -6.58
N THR A 57 7.05 10.83 -5.75
CA THR A 57 8.13 11.23 -4.85
C THR A 57 7.55 11.48 -3.47
N SER A 58 8.04 10.76 -2.46
CA SER A 58 7.56 10.94 -1.08
C SER A 58 8.00 12.27 -0.51
N THR A 59 7.06 13.00 0.08
CA THR A 59 7.33 14.24 0.83
C THR A 59 7.43 13.97 2.34
N SER A 60 6.66 13.02 2.85
CA SER A 60 6.71 12.58 4.24
C SER A 60 6.37 11.09 4.35
N VAL A 61 7.12 10.37 5.17
CA VAL A 61 6.89 8.94 5.45
C VAL A 61 7.01 8.69 6.96
N PRO A 62 6.35 7.65 7.50
CA PRO A 62 6.50 7.29 8.91
C PRO A 62 7.95 6.96 9.28
N THR A 63 8.35 7.24 10.51
CA THR A 63 9.68 6.86 11.03
C THR A 63 9.93 5.36 10.85
N GLY A 64 11.06 5.01 10.24
CA GLY A 64 11.41 3.62 9.92
C GLY A 64 10.91 3.14 8.55
N ALA A 65 10.07 3.92 7.87
CA ALA A 65 9.77 3.69 6.46
C ALA A 65 10.87 4.30 5.56
N ARG A 66 11.04 3.74 4.36
CA ARG A 66 12.00 4.26 3.37
C ARG A 66 11.33 5.33 2.52
N PRO A 67 11.89 6.55 2.38
CA PRO A 67 11.41 7.49 1.37
C PRO A 67 11.64 6.92 -0.04
N TRP A 68 10.95 7.46 -1.03
CA TRP A 68 11.14 7.09 -2.44
C TRP A 68 11.09 8.30 -3.36
N ASP A 69 11.73 8.15 -4.51
CA ASP A 69 11.62 9.05 -5.66
C ASP A 69 11.73 8.19 -6.93
N ALA A 70 10.72 8.22 -7.78
CA ALA A 70 10.67 7.38 -8.97
C ALA A 70 10.04 8.11 -10.16
N PRO A 71 10.66 8.05 -11.35
CA PRO A 71 10.04 8.56 -12.58
C PRO A 71 8.84 7.70 -12.99
N MET A 72 7.85 8.35 -13.60
CA MET A 72 6.65 7.74 -14.18
C MET A 72 6.47 8.28 -15.59
N ASN A 73 6.91 7.49 -16.58
CA ASN A 73 6.87 7.81 -18.00
C ASN A 73 6.86 6.52 -18.85
N SER A 74 6.92 6.64 -20.18
CA SER A 74 6.91 5.48 -21.09
C SER A 74 8.06 4.49 -20.89
N THR A 75 9.22 4.95 -20.39
CA THR A 75 10.38 4.07 -20.13
C THR A 75 10.38 3.52 -18.69
N SER A 76 9.67 4.17 -17.77
CA SER A 76 9.47 3.76 -16.38
C SER A 76 7.97 3.70 -16.06
N PRO A 77 7.21 2.76 -16.66
CA PRO A 77 5.75 2.82 -16.61
C PRO A 77 5.15 2.31 -15.31
N ARG A 78 5.96 1.74 -14.40
CA ARG A 78 5.49 1.11 -13.17
C ARG A 78 6.48 1.33 -12.03
N PHE A 79 5.96 1.71 -10.88
CA PHE A 79 6.71 1.74 -9.61
C PHE A 79 5.93 1.00 -8.52
N ARG A 80 6.63 0.27 -7.64
CA ARG A 80 6.01 -0.52 -6.56
C ARG A 80 6.64 -0.16 -5.22
N TYR A 81 5.79 0.03 -4.22
CA TYR A 81 6.22 0.30 -2.85
C TYR A 81 5.48 -0.60 -1.87
N ARG A 82 6.21 -1.32 -1.01
CA ARG A 82 5.63 -2.17 0.03
C ARG A 82 5.51 -1.40 1.33
N LEU A 83 4.30 -1.34 1.87
CA LEU A 83 3.97 -0.66 3.11
C LEU A 83 4.37 -1.55 4.29
N ARG A 84 5.44 -1.20 4.99
CA ARG A 84 5.97 -1.98 6.12
C ARG A 84 5.75 -1.33 7.47
N VAL A 85 5.37 -0.06 7.49
CA VAL A 85 5.22 0.74 8.70
C VAL A 85 3.83 1.37 8.67
N ALA A 86 3.12 1.30 9.79
CA ALA A 86 1.85 1.99 9.92
C ALA A 86 2.07 3.51 10.00
N GLY A 87 1.08 4.28 9.56
CA GLY A 87 1.12 5.74 9.54
C GLY A 87 0.78 6.31 8.17
N THR A 88 0.94 7.62 8.06
CA THR A 88 0.58 8.37 6.85
C THR A 88 1.80 8.62 5.99
N TYR A 89 1.66 8.32 4.70
CA TYR A 89 2.64 8.61 3.67
C TYR A 89 2.07 9.70 2.76
N GLN A 90 2.79 10.80 2.60
CA GLN A 90 2.45 11.87 1.66
C GLN A 90 3.45 11.86 0.51
N TYR A 91 2.98 12.11 -0.70
CA TYR A 91 3.81 12.13 -1.89
C TYR A 91 3.25 13.09 -2.95
N HIS A 92 4.10 13.48 -3.88
CA HIS A 92 3.75 14.36 -4.98
C HIS A 92 4.43 13.96 -6.29
N CYS A 93 4.08 14.65 -7.38
CA CYS A 93 4.89 14.70 -8.59
C CYS A 93 5.82 15.92 -8.48
N SER A 94 7.14 15.72 -8.62
CA SER A 94 8.12 16.81 -8.52
C SER A 94 8.04 17.79 -9.69
N ILE A 95 7.59 17.33 -10.86
CA ILE A 95 7.40 18.13 -12.08
C ILE A 95 6.11 18.96 -12.02
N HIS A 96 5.08 18.46 -11.34
CA HIS A 96 3.75 19.04 -11.30
C HIS A 96 3.28 19.15 -9.84
N PRO A 97 3.60 20.24 -9.12
CA PRO A 97 3.40 20.34 -7.67
C PRO A 97 1.93 20.21 -7.20
N ILE A 98 0.97 20.38 -8.11
CA ILE A 98 -0.46 20.19 -7.83
C ILE A 98 -0.85 18.71 -7.67
N MET A 99 -0.05 17.78 -8.18
CA MET A 99 -0.28 16.35 -8.04
C MET A 99 0.17 15.90 -6.66
N GLN A 100 -0.79 15.61 -5.80
CA GLN A 100 -0.54 15.14 -4.43
C GLN A 100 -1.31 13.86 -4.17
N GLY A 101 -0.72 12.98 -3.36
CA GLY A 101 -1.40 11.80 -2.89
C GLY A 101 -1.02 11.43 -1.46
N THR A 102 -1.92 10.68 -0.84
CA THR A 102 -1.82 10.26 0.54
C THR A 102 -2.15 8.77 0.65
N ILE A 103 -1.34 8.04 1.42
CA ILE A 103 -1.62 6.65 1.79
C ILE A 103 -1.67 6.59 3.32
N THR A 104 -2.82 6.20 3.86
CA THR A 104 -3.00 5.96 5.29
C THR A 104 -2.88 4.47 5.55
N VAL A 105 -1.90 4.07 6.36
CA VAL A 105 -1.62 2.67 6.66
C VAL A 105 -1.96 2.36 8.11
N SER A 106 -2.93 1.49 8.35
CA SER A 106 -3.19 0.98 9.70
C SER A 106 -2.35 -0.27 9.99
N ALA A 107 -2.16 -0.57 11.28
CA ALA A 107 -1.71 -1.90 11.67
C ALA A 107 -2.70 -2.95 11.16
N GLN A 108 -2.18 -4.14 10.85
CA GLN A 108 -3.04 -5.28 10.54
C GLN A 108 -3.76 -5.66 11.83
N GLY A 109 -5.10 -5.69 11.80
CA GLY A 109 -5.89 -6.19 12.93
C GLY A 109 -5.53 -7.66 13.16
N LEU A 110 -5.11 -7.98 14.39
CA LEU A 110 -4.95 -9.35 14.87
C LEU A 110 -6.32 -9.96 15.17
#